data_AF-A0A8T3VLI8-F1
#
_entry.id   AF-A0A8T3VLI8-F1
#
_cell.length_a   1.000
_cell.length_b   1.000
_cell.length_c   1.000
_cell.angle_alpha   90.00
_cell.angle_beta   90.00
_cell.angle_gamma   90.00
#
_symmetry.space_group_name_H-M   'P 1'
#
loop_
_entity.id
_entity.type
_entity.pdbx_description
1 polymer ?
#
loop_
_entity_poly.entity_id
_entity_poly.type
_entity_poly.pdbx_seq_one_letter_code
_entity_poly.pdbx_strand_id
1 'polypeptide(L)'
;MLFQKIPGNPQLRFYLSRCVYCGKLYIKTQNRTTYCSYDCRHKSIQDSKARYQRKRRKLIKDGELISNENNFIGTTFLSKHPQKDFKKEHESILKEARRLGVRT
;
A
#
# COMPACT_ATOMS: atom_id res chain seq x y z
N MET A 1 -24.65 15.12 13.41
CA MET A 1 -24.66 16.35 14.24
C MET A 1 -23.45 17.19 13.88
N LEU A 2 -23.69 18.39 13.33
CA LEU A 2 -22.66 19.40 13.05
C LEU A 2 -22.58 20.27 14.30
N PHE A 3 -21.44 20.29 14.98
CA PHE A 3 -21.21 21.29 16.03
C PHE A 3 -20.90 22.62 15.34
N GLN A 4 -21.83 23.59 15.45
CA GLN A 4 -21.64 24.93 14.92
C GLN A 4 -20.63 25.70 15.77
N LYS A 5 -19.96 26.63 15.09
CA LYS A 5 -18.77 27.34 15.53
C LYS A 5 -19.09 28.64 16.26
N ILE A 6 -18.12 29.07 17.05
CA ILE A 6 -17.88 30.45 17.48
C ILE A 6 -18.05 31.41 16.27
N PRO A 7 -18.75 32.56 16.43
CA PRO A 7 -18.99 33.49 15.33
C PRO A 7 -17.67 34.06 14.78
N GLY A 8 -17.54 34.12 13.44
CA GLY A 8 -16.46 34.87 12.77
C GLY A 8 -15.37 34.06 12.03
N ASN A 9 -15.45 32.72 11.94
CA ASN A 9 -14.40 31.95 11.27
C ASN A 9 -14.98 30.81 10.38
N PRO A 10 -15.02 30.96 9.04
CA PRO A 10 -15.82 30.09 8.16
C PRO A 10 -15.29 28.66 7.94
N GLN A 11 -14.05 28.34 8.36
CA GLN A 11 -13.33 27.15 7.86
C GLN A 11 -13.17 25.94 8.81
N LEU A 12 -13.53 26.00 10.10
CA LEU A 12 -13.52 24.76 10.92
C LEU A 12 -14.94 24.21 11.06
N ARG A 13 -15.38 23.48 10.03
CA ARG A 13 -16.52 22.58 10.14
C ARG A 13 -16.02 21.26 10.71
N PHE A 14 -16.29 21.04 11.99
CA PHE A 14 -16.05 19.76 12.63
C PHE A 14 -17.27 18.87 12.46
N TYR A 15 -17.06 17.62 12.06
CA TYR A 15 -18.13 16.62 12.02
C TYR A 15 -17.72 15.41 12.83
N LEU A 16 -18.68 14.86 13.57
CA LEU A 16 -18.51 13.59 14.25
C LEU A 16 -18.49 12.46 13.23
N SER A 17 -17.49 11.60 13.32
CA SER A 17 -17.36 10.38 12.54
C SER A 17 -17.09 9.20 13.46
N ARG A 18 -17.43 7.99 13.03
CA ARG A 18 -17.05 6.74 13.72
C ARG A 18 -15.68 6.29 13.23
N CYS A 19 -14.82 5.86 14.16
CA CYS A 19 -13.52 5.28 13.84
C CYS A 19 -13.71 3.93 13.15
N VAL A 20 -13.05 3.74 12.01
CA VAL A 20 -13.12 2.48 11.24
C VAL A 20 -12.56 1.29 12.04
N TYR A 21 -11.61 1.52 12.94
CA TYR A 21 -10.95 0.45 13.71
C TYR A 21 -11.71 0.09 14.99
N CYS A 22 -11.99 1.05 15.86
CA CYS A 22 -12.56 0.80 17.19
C CYS A 22 -14.02 1.22 17.34
N GLY A 23 -14.65 1.80 16.32
CA GLY A 23 -16.06 2.22 16.34
C GLY A 23 -16.37 3.49 17.13
N LYS A 24 -15.43 4.00 17.93
CA LYS A 24 -15.62 5.21 18.76
C LYS A 24 -15.95 6.43 17.91
N LEU A 25 -16.87 7.27 18.40
CA LEU A 25 -17.14 8.58 17.81
C LEU A 25 -15.96 9.52 18.09
N TYR A 26 -15.54 10.27 17.08
CA TYR A 26 -14.48 11.28 17.21
C TYR A 26 -14.76 12.48 16.32
N ILE A 27 -14.18 13.61 16.70
CA ILE A 27 -14.24 14.84 15.92
C ILE A 27 -13.25 14.73 14.75
N LYS A 28 -13.78 14.74 13.53
CA LYS A 28 -12.97 14.69 12.33
C LYS A 28 -12.48 16.08 11.97
N THR A 29 -11.16 16.26 12.04
CA THR A 29 -10.47 17.53 11.74
C THR A 29 -10.09 17.67 10.27
N GLN A 30 -9.81 16.55 9.59
CA GLN A 30 -9.44 16.50 8.17
C GLN A 30 -10.35 15.55 7.41
N ASN A 31 -10.67 15.88 6.15
CA ASN A 31 -11.59 15.11 5.33
C ASN A 31 -11.18 13.66 5.08
N ARG A 32 -9.88 13.37 5.03
CA ARG A 32 -9.35 12.02 4.78
C ARG A 32 -9.12 11.19 6.06
N THR A 33 -9.31 11.76 7.24
CA THR A 33 -9.04 11.05 8.50
C THR A 33 -10.17 10.08 8.82
N THR A 34 -9.90 8.78 8.83
CA THR A 34 -10.88 7.71 9.11
C THR A 34 -10.72 7.05 10.49
N TYR A 35 -9.68 7.43 11.23
CA TYR A 35 -9.34 6.86 12.53
C TYR A 35 -9.38 7.94 13.62
N CYS A 36 -9.84 7.56 14.82
CA CYS A 36 -9.90 8.49 15.95
C CYS A 36 -8.53 8.80 16.58
N SER A 37 -7.54 7.91 16.40
CA SER A 37 -6.20 8.07 16.97
C SER A 37 -5.14 7.47 16.06
N TYR A 38 -3.89 7.88 16.29
CA TYR A 38 -2.72 7.29 15.65
C TYR A 38 -2.66 5.78 15.90
N ASP A 39 -2.91 5.33 17.13
CA ASP A 39 -2.88 3.91 17.48
C ASP A 39 -3.87 3.08 16.68
N CYS A 40 -5.10 3.58 16.49
CA CYS A 40 -6.11 2.90 15.68
C CYS A 40 -5.66 2.77 14.21
N ARG A 41 -5.03 3.82 13.67
CA ARG A 41 -4.45 3.78 12.33
C ARG A 41 -3.31 2.77 12.24
N HIS A 42 -2.39 2.78 13.22
CA HIS A 42 -1.23 1.91 13.25
C HIS A 42 -1.63 0.43 13.36
N LYS A 43 -2.54 0.10 14.29
CA LYS A 43 -3.09 -1.24 14.43
C LYS A 43 -3.83 -1.71 13.17
N SER A 44 -4.64 -0.85 12.56
CA SER A 44 -5.30 -1.16 11.28
C SER A 44 -4.32 -1.51 10.16
N ILE A 45 -3.18 -0.80 10.07
CA ILE A 45 -2.10 -1.11 9.11
C ILE A 45 -1.46 -2.46 9.44
N GLN A 46 -1.15 -2.73 10.70
CA GLN A 46 -0.58 -4.00 11.14
C GLN A 46 -1.51 -5.17 10.83
N ASP A 47 -2.80 -5.06 11.14
CA ASP A 47 -3.80 -6.09 10.88
C ASP A 47 -3.98 -6.33 9.37
N SER A 48 -3.92 -5.27 8.56
CA SER A 48 -3.97 -5.39 7.10
C SER A 48 -2.75 -6.11 6.54
N LYS A 49 -1.54 -5.81 7.04
CA LYS A 49 -0.31 -6.55 6.69
C LYS A 49 -0.39 -8.01 7.13
N ALA A 50 -0.88 -8.27 8.34
CA ALA A 50 -1.03 -9.63 8.85
C ALA A 50 -2.03 -10.45 8.01
N ARG A 51 -3.18 -9.86 7.65
CA ARG A 51 -4.16 -10.49 6.74
C ARG A 51 -3.56 -10.81 5.37
N TYR A 52 -2.84 -9.85 4.78
CA TYR A 52 -2.14 -10.07 3.52
C TYR A 52 -1.13 -11.22 3.61
N GLN A 53 -0.30 -11.26 4.66
CA GLN A 53 0.69 -12.32 4.83
C GLN A 53 0.06 -13.69 5.08
N ARG A 54 -1.07 -13.78 5.80
CA ARG A 54 -1.83 -15.03 5.94
C ARG A 54 -2.34 -15.52 4.59
N LYS A 55 -2.96 -14.65 3.79
CA LYS A 55 -3.41 -14.98 2.43
C LYS A 55 -2.24 -15.43 1.57
N ARG A 56 -1.12 -14.71 1.60
CA ARG A 56 0.10 -15.02 0.86
C ARG A 56 0.66 -16.41 1.24
N ARG A 57 0.78 -16.72 2.53
CA ARG A 57 1.24 -18.04 3.01
C ARG A 57 0.32 -19.17 2.57
N LYS A 58 -0.99 -18.95 2.60
CA LYS A 58 -1.97 -19.92 2.09
C LYS A 58 -1.75 -20.18 0.61
N LEU A 59 -1.69 -19.13 -0.21
CA LEU A 59 -1.48 -19.30 -1.66
C LEU A 59 -0.13 -19.98 -1.99
N ILE A 60 0.92 -19.74 -1.20
CA ILE A 60 2.21 -20.47 -1.33
C ILE A 60 2.03 -21.95 -1.00
N LYS A 61 1.33 -22.27 0.10
CA LYS A 61 1.04 -23.66 0.49
C LYS A 61 0.21 -24.39 -0.56
N ASP A 62 -0.78 -23.70 -1.13
CA ASP A 62 -1.71 -24.25 -2.12
C ASP A 62 -1.09 -24.30 -3.53
N GLY A 63 0.15 -23.82 -3.72
CA GLY A 63 0.84 -23.78 -5.01
C GLY A 63 0.29 -22.74 -6.00
N GLU A 64 -0.77 -22.02 -5.65
CA GLU A 64 -1.42 -21.00 -6.49
C GLU A 64 -0.60 -19.70 -6.58
N LEU A 65 0.13 -19.35 -5.53
CA LEU A 65 1.08 -18.24 -5.54
C LEU A 65 2.49 -18.80 -5.56
N ILE A 66 2.96 -18.94 -6.78
CA ILE A 66 4.35 -19.14 -7.13
C ILE A 66 5.17 -17.99 -6.52
N SER A 67 5.85 -18.24 -5.40
CA SER A 67 6.91 -17.34 -4.94
C SER A 67 8.12 -17.56 -5.86
N ASN A 68 8.26 -16.73 -6.89
CA ASN A 68 9.46 -16.62 -7.75
C ASN A 68 9.71 -17.71 -8.83
N GLU A 69 8.79 -18.61 -9.18
CA GLU A 69 9.03 -19.60 -10.26
C GLU A 69 8.75 -19.05 -11.68
N ASN A 70 8.15 -17.86 -11.83
CA ASN A 70 8.06 -17.13 -13.10
C ASN A 70 9.07 -15.98 -13.17
N ASN A 71 10.32 -16.25 -12.77
CA ASN A 71 11.43 -15.31 -12.94
C ASN A 71 11.84 -15.25 -14.42
N PHE A 72 10.95 -14.79 -15.29
CA PHE A 72 11.31 -14.41 -16.65
C PHE A 72 11.73 -12.95 -16.65
N ILE A 73 12.73 -12.63 -17.46
CA ILE A 73 13.12 -11.25 -17.74
C ILE A 73 11.88 -10.50 -18.23
N GLY A 74 11.64 -9.29 -17.71
CA GLY A 74 10.50 -8.45 -18.08
C GLY A 74 9.26 -8.58 -17.19
N THR A 75 9.28 -9.44 -16.17
CA THR A 75 8.14 -9.62 -15.25
C THR A 75 8.16 -8.69 -14.04
N THR A 76 9.28 -8.00 -13.78
CA THR A 76 9.44 -7.21 -12.54
C THR A 76 9.71 -5.73 -12.78
N PHE A 77 10.97 -5.33 -12.84
CA PHE A 77 11.40 -3.94 -12.70
C PHE A 77 11.98 -3.34 -13.98
N LEU A 78 11.95 -4.07 -15.10
CA LEU A 78 12.25 -3.47 -16.40
C LEU A 78 11.21 -2.41 -16.75
N SER A 79 11.67 -1.37 -17.47
CA SER A 79 10.77 -0.33 -17.96
C SER A 79 9.79 -0.91 -18.97
N LYS A 80 8.54 -0.44 -18.95
CA LYS A 80 7.51 -0.80 -19.94
C LYS A 80 7.83 -0.33 -21.37
N HIS A 81 8.80 0.57 -21.51
CA HIS A 81 9.22 1.14 -22.78
C HIS A 81 10.71 0.92 -23.01
N PRO A 82 11.13 0.68 -24.27
CA PRO A 82 12.52 0.48 -24.60
C PRO A 82 13.33 1.76 -24.39
N GLN A 83 14.59 1.62 -23.98
CA GLN A 83 15.50 2.75 -23.86
C GLN A 83 16.13 3.05 -25.22
N LYS A 84 16.32 4.33 -25.56
CA LYS A 84 17.03 4.71 -26.80
C LYS A 84 18.52 4.35 -26.76
N ASP A 85 19.08 4.25 -25.56
CA ASP A 85 20.48 3.90 -25.32
C ASP A 85 20.60 2.39 -25.04
N PHE A 86 21.03 1.65 -26.06
CA PHE A 86 21.13 0.19 -26.01
C PHE A 86 22.07 -0.32 -24.91
N LYS A 87 23.11 0.43 -24.54
CA LYS A 87 24.02 0.01 -23.45
C LYS A 87 23.30 0.03 -22.12
N LYS A 88 22.54 1.09 -21.86
CA LYS A 88 21.74 1.20 -20.63
C LYS A 88 20.62 0.18 -20.56
N GLU A 89 20.01 -0.13 -21.71
CA GLU A 89 18.99 -1.17 -21.81
C GLU A 89 19.58 -2.53 -21.42
N HIS A 90 20.70 -2.91 -22.05
CA HIS A 90 21.41 -4.15 -21.77
C HIS A 90 21.84 -4.27 -20.29
N GLU A 91 22.38 -3.21 -19.69
CA GLU A 91 22.72 -3.19 -18.27
C GLU A 91 21.49 -3.40 -17.37
N SER A 92 20.34 -2.84 -17.74
CA SER A 92 19.11 -2.97 -16.97
C SER A 92 18.56 -4.40 -17.02
N ILE A 93 18.66 -5.07 -18.17
CA ILE A 93 18.32 -6.49 -18.36
C ILE A 93 19.23 -7.37 -17.51
N LEU A 94 20.55 -7.15 -17.55
CA LEU A 94 21.50 -7.91 -16.73
C LEU A 94 21.27 -7.73 -15.21
N LYS A 95 20.93 -6.51 -14.78
CA LYS A 95 20.60 -6.22 -13.38
C LYS A 95 19.31 -6.93 -12.96
N GLU A 96 18.30 -6.97 -13.82
CA GLU A 96 17.07 -7.72 -13.55
C GLU A 96 17.34 -9.23 -13.48
N ALA A 97 18.07 -9.79 -14.45
CA ALA A 97 18.44 -11.21 -14.45
C ALA A 97 19.21 -11.62 -13.18
N ARG A 98 20.18 -10.80 -12.74
CA ARG A 98 20.93 -11.03 -11.50
C ARG A 98 20.03 -11.00 -10.26
N ARG A 99 19.06 -10.07 -10.21
CA ARG A 99 18.07 -9.98 -9.11
C ARG A 99 17.15 -11.19 -9.08
N LEU A 100 16.76 -11.67 -10.25
CA LEU A 100 15.87 -12.82 -10.43
C LEU A 100 16.61 -14.17 -10.32
N GLY A 101 17.94 -14.17 -10.26
CA GLY A 101 18.75 -15.39 -10.21
C GLY A 101 18.68 -16.22 -11.50
N VAL A 102 18.28 -15.59 -12.61
CA VAL A 102 18.23 -16.22 -13.94
C VAL A 102 19.62 -16.16 -14.53
N ARG A 103 20.12 -17.30 -15.01
CA ARG A 103 21.36 -17.32 -15.80
C ARG A 103 21.04 -16.75 -17.19
N THR A 104 21.54 -15.56 -17.47
CA THR A 104 21.61 -14.96 -18.82
C THR A 104 22.80 -15.47 -19.59
#